data_AF-A0A9D7ZZE3-F1
#
_entry.id   AF-A0A9D7ZZE3-F1
#
_cell.length_a   1.000
_cell.length_b   1.000
_cell.length_c   1.000
_cell.angle_alpha   90.00
_cell.angle_beta   90.00
_cell.angle_gamma   90.00
#
_symmetry.space_group_name_H-M   'P 1'
#
loop_
_entity.id
_entity.type
_entity.pdbx_description
1 polymer ?
#
loop_
_entity_poly.entity_id
_entity_poly.type
_entity_poly.pdbx_seq_one_letter_code
_entity_poly.pdbx_strand_id
1 'polypeptide(L)'
;MDIKKSFYEDLNNLMNSLQFKIICSAINKDEYIKRYGKGAHDPYHISFSFIMERLVFCTDQIDKNAEIIIMPEMRGKREDSLFISHYNSVMDSGTYHVSSLRFKNRIKQLKFCRKRDNVTGSQIADLVAYPLARYVLNPKEPYIPFEMVKEKIYCGRKGEIEGFGLKVFP
;
A
#
# COMPACT_ATOMS: atom_id res chain seq x y z
N MET A 1 10.05 -7.19 32.77
CA MET A 1 10.12 -6.13 31.72
C MET A 1 10.96 -6.57 30.53
N ASP A 2 11.82 -7.57 30.71
CA ASP A 2 12.81 -7.99 29.71
C ASP A 2 12.22 -8.73 28.49
N ILE A 3 11.16 -9.53 28.69
CA ILE A 3 10.49 -10.28 27.60
C ILE A 3 9.92 -9.34 26.53
N LYS A 4 9.23 -8.27 26.96
CA LYS A 4 8.64 -7.29 26.04
C LYS A 4 9.73 -6.56 25.25
N LYS A 5 10.80 -6.14 25.93
CA LYS A 5 11.92 -5.45 25.30
C LYS A 5 12.63 -6.34 24.28
N SER A 6 12.99 -7.56 24.68
CA SER A 6 13.60 -8.56 23.79
C SER A 6 12.73 -8.83 22.56
N PHE A 7 11.42 -9.01 22.75
CA PHE A 7 10.50 -9.22 21.63
C PHE A 7 10.52 -8.05 20.62
N TYR A 8 10.51 -6.81 21.09
CA TYR A 8 10.59 -5.66 20.18
C TYR A 8 11.95 -5.57 19.50
N GLU A 9 13.04 -5.87 20.19
CA GLU A 9 14.38 -5.90 19.60
C GLU A 9 14.46 -6.96 18.48
N ASP A 10 13.94 -8.15 18.72
CA ASP A 10 13.90 -9.23 17.73
C ASP A 10 13.01 -8.87 16.53
N LEU A 11 11.82 -8.33 16.78
CA LEU A 11 10.91 -7.87 15.74
C LEU A 11 11.55 -6.76 14.90
N ASN A 12 12.25 -5.84 15.54
CA ASN A 12 12.94 -4.73 14.89
C ASN A 12 14.07 -5.24 13.98
N ASN A 13 14.89 -6.16 14.49
CA ASN A 13 15.96 -6.80 13.72
C ASN A 13 15.42 -7.59 12.53
N LEU A 14 14.31 -8.32 12.73
CA LEU A 14 13.63 -9.04 11.66
C LEU A 14 13.14 -8.05 10.59
N MET A 15 12.37 -7.03 10.96
CA MET A 15 11.86 -6.04 10.02
C MET A 15 13.00 -5.39 9.22
N ASN A 16 14.09 -5.00 9.89
CA ASN A 16 15.26 -4.40 9.25
C ASN A 16 15.91 -5.34 8.22
N SER A 17 16.10 -6.62 8.55
CA SER A 17 16.75 -7.60 7.66
C SER A 17 15.90 -8.01 6.46
N LEU A 18 14.57 -7.91 6.55
CA LEU A 18 13.67 -8.27 5.46
C LEU A 18 13.77 -7.30 4.27
N GLN A 19 13.87 -7.85 3.06
CA GLN A 19 13.88 -7.09 1.81
C GLN A 19 12.47 -6.94 1.24
N PHE A 20 11.88 -5.76 1.43
CA PHE A 20 10.60 -5.42 0.83
C PHE A 20 10.49 -3.91 0.61
N LYS A 21 9.50 -3.51 -0.20
CA LYS A 21 9.13 -2.12 -0.43
C LYS A 21 7.71 -1.88 0.04
N ILE A 22 7.47 -0.71 0.64
CA ILE A 22 6.16 -0.29 1.12
C ILE A 22 5.58 0.73 0.15
N ILE A 23 4.32 0.49 -0.22
CA ILE A 23 3.50 1.43 -0.97
C ILE A 23 2.26 1.68 -0.13
N CYS A 24 1.98 2.95 0.12
CA CYS A 24 0.92 3.41 1.01
C CYS A 24 0.12 4.52 0.32
N SER A 25 -1.19 4.48 0.52
CA SER A 25 -2.13 5.49 0.08
C SER A 25 -2.96 5.90 1.29
N ALA A 26 -2.98 7.20 1.59
CA ALA A 26 -3.70 7.78 2.71
C ALA A 26 -4.62 8.89 2.20
N ILE A 27 -5.91 8.81 2.52
CA ILE A 27 -6.92 9.76 2.08
C ILE A 27 -7.44 10.52 3.29
N ASN A 28 -7.34 11.86 3.28
CA ASN A 28 -7.91 12.70 4.31
C ASN A 28 -9.40 12.94 4.05
N LYS A 29 -10.26 12.00 4.46
CA LYS A 29 -11.69 12.03 4.13
C LYS A 29 -12.39 13.37 4.39
N ASP A 30 -12.01 14.11 5.44
CA ASP A 30 -12.61 15.40 5.75
C ASP A 30 -12.25 16.47 4.72
N GLU A 31 -10.99 16.55 4.31
CA GLU A 31 -10.55 17.47 3.25
C GLU A 31 -11.10 17.04 1.89
N TYR A 32 -11.16 15.74 1.63
CA TYR A 32 -11.66 15.17 0.39
C TYR A 32 -13.12 15.57 0.17
N ILE A 33 -13.96 15.34 1.18
CA ILE A 33 -15.38 15.67 1.11
C ILE A 33 -15.57 17.19 1.00
N LYS A 34 -14.81 17.99 1.75
CA LYS A 34 -14.85 19.46 1.63
C LYS A 34 -14.50 19.94 0.23
N ARG A 35 -13.55 19.30 -0.44
CA ARG A 35 -13.05 19.71 -1.76
C ARG A 35 -13.92 19.24 -2.93
N TYR A 36 -14.44 18.01 -2.87
CA TYR A 36 -15.12 17.37 -4.00
C TYR A 36 -16.64 17.21 -3.80
N GLY A 37 -17.14 17.33 -2.56
CA GLY A 37 -18.56 17.33 -2.24
C GLY A 37 -19.31 16.13 -2.81
N LYS A 38 -20.44 16.39 -3.48
CA LYS A 38 -21.29 15.34 -4.10
C LYS A 38 -20.62 14.63 -5.29
N GLY A 39 -19.57 15.20 -5.87
CA GLY A 39 -18.80 14.61 -6.97
C GLY A 39 -17.63 13.73 -6.48
N ALA A 40 -17.46 13.58 -5.17
CA ALA A 40 -16.41 12.77 -4.60
C ALA A 40 -16.59 11.29 -5.00
N HIS A 41 -15.63 10.75 -5.75
CA HIS A 41 -15.49 9.30 -5.91
C HIS A 41 -15.22 8.64 -4.56
N ASP A 42 -15.56 7.36 -4.44
CA ASP A 42 -15.31 6.62 -3.20
C ASP A 42 -13.81 6.63 -2.81
N PRO A 43 -13.45 7.01 -1.57
CA PRO A 43 -12.07 7.08 -1.10
C PRO A 43 -11.31 5.75 -1.22
N TYR A 44 -12.01 4.62 -1.05
CA TYR A 44 -11.40 3.31 -1.19
C TYR A 44 -10.99 3.07 -2.65
N HIS A 45 -11.83 3.42 -3.62
CA HIS A 45 -11.51 3.24 -5.05
C HIS A 45 -10.29 4.07 -5.44
N ILE A 46 -10.27 5.35 -5.06
CA ILE A 46 -9.13 6.23 -5.35
C ILE A 46 -7.87 5.70 -4.69
N SER A 47 -7.96 5.30 -3.41
CA SER A 47 -6.80 4.78 -2.70
C SER A 47 -6.22 3.55 -3.39
N PHE A 48 -7.07 2.66 -3.88
CA PHE A 48 -6.67 1.45 -4.59
C PHE A 48 -6.03 1.77 -5.96
N SER A 49 -6.61 2.68 -6.75
CA SER A 49 -6.01 3.15 -8.00
C SER A 49 -4.60 3.71 -7.77
N PHE A 50 -4.40 4.50 -6.70
CA PHE A 50 -3.07 5.00 -6.36
C PHE A 50 -2.08 3.88 -6.04
N ILE A 51 -2.48 2.88 -5.24
CA ILE A 51 -1.63 1.71 -4.94
C ILE A 51 -1.26 0.97 -6.23
N MET A 52 -2.22 0.72 -7.13
CA MET A 52 -2.01 0.02 -8.39
C MET A 52 -1.02 0.73 -9.30
N GLU A 53 -1.14 2.05 -9.45
CA GLU A 53 -0.18 2.86 -10.21
C GLU A 53 1.24 2.73 -9.67
N ARG A 54 1.38 2.89 -8.35
CA ARG A 54 2.68 2.87 -7.66
C ARG A 54 3.29 1.48 -7.66
N LEU A 55 2.47 0.44 -7.65
CA LEU A 55 2.94 -0.94 -7.80
C LEU A 55 3.64 -1.13 -9.15
N VAL A 56 3.07 -0.60 -10.23
CA VAL A 56 3.71 -0.61 -11.55
C VAL A 56 4.99 0.22 -11.54
N PHE A 57 4.97 1.44 -10.99
CA PHE A 57 6.17 2.30 -10.97
C PHE A 57 7.30 1.76 -10.10
N CYS A 58 6.97 1.18 -8.95
CA CYS A 58 7.93 0.53 -8.06
C CYS A 58 8.58 -0.65 -8.75
N THR A 59 7.79 -1.49 -9.40
CA THR A 59 8.34 -2.65 -10.11
C THR A 59 9.15 -2.25 -11.34
N ASP A 60 8.81 -1.17 -12.06
CA ASP A 60 9.65 -0.66 -13.16
C ASP A 60 11.07 -0.29 -12.74
N GLN A 61 11.25 0.18 -11.50
CA GLN A 61 12.58 0.52 -10.97
C GLN A 61 13.39 -0.71 -10.59
N ILE A 62 12.72 -1.83 -10.29
CA ILE A 62 13.35 -3.10 -9.93
C ILE A 62 13.64 -3.90 -11.20
N ASP A 63 12.59 -4.21 -11.96
CA ASP A 63 12.63 -4.89 -13.25
C ASP A 63 11.39 -4.52 -14.09
N LYS A 64 11.63 -3.92 -15.26
CA LYS A 64 10.59 -3.48 -16.20
C LYS A 64 9.72 -4.63 -16.74
N ASN A 65 10.22 -5.86 -16.68
CA ASN A 65 9.52 -7.05 -17.15
C ASN A 65 8.93 -7.88 -16.01
N ALA A 66 9.08 -7.45 -14.76
CA ALA A 66 8.54 -8.18 -13.61
C ALA A 66 7.03 -8.41 -13.75
N GLU A 67 6.64 -9.66 -13.55
CA GLU A 67 5.24 -10.06 -13.42
C GLU A 67 4.77 -9.84 -11.99
N ILE A 68 3.52 -9.41 -11.85
CA ILE A 68 2.94 -9.00 -10.57
C ILE A 68 1.81 -9.95 -10.20
N ILE A 69 1.88 -10.48 -8.98
CA ILE A 69 0.83 -11.22 -8.32
C ILE A 69 0.30 -10.36 -7.17
N ILE A 70 -1.00 -10.08 -7.17
CA ILE A 70 -1.65 -9.33 -6.09
C ILE A 70 -2.35 -10.33 -5.16
N MET A 71 -2.06 -10.20 -3.86
CA MET A 71 -2.53 -11.14 -2.85
C MET A 71 -3.27 -10.42 -1.71
N PRO A 72 -4.53 -10.00 -1.90
CA PRO A 72 -5.29 -9.35 -0.84
C PRO A 72 -5.79 -10.38 0.19
N GLU A 73 -5.87 -9.98 1.46
CA GLU A 73 -6.56 -10.75 2.49
C GLU A 73 -8.09 -10.66 2.31
N MET A 74 -8.78 -11.80 2.44
CA MET A 74 -10.25 -11.88 2.39
C MET A 74 -10.89 -11.17 3.57
N ARG A 75 -11.93 -10.38 3.32
CA ARG A 75 -12.64 -9.58 4.35
C ARG A 75 -14.13 -9.91 4.46
N GLY A 76 -14.62 -10.84 3.65
CA GLY A 76 -16.03 -11.22 3.62
C GLY A 76 -16.59 -11.06 2.21
N LYS A 77 -17.69 -11.78 1.93
CA LYS A 77 -18.24 -11.87 0.56
C LYS A 77 -18.49 -10.49 -0.07
N ARG A 78 -19.05 -9.55 0.68
CA ARG A 78 -19.38 -8.21 0.17
C ARG A 78 -18.11 -7.41 -0.13
N GLU A 79 -17.19 -7.35 0.81
CA GLU A 79 -15.93 -6.60 0.72
C GLU A 79 -15.02 -7.15 -0.38
N ASP A 80 -14.99 -8.48 -0.53
CA ASP A 80 -14.22 -9.18 -1.56
C ASP A 80 -14.84 -8.93 -2.95
N SER A 81 -16.17 -8.97 -3.08
CA SER A 81 -16.85 -8.61 -4.33
C SER A 81 -16.63 -7.15 -4.72
N LEU A 82 -16.68 -6.22 -3.75
CA LEU A 82 -16.34 -4.83 -4.00
C LEU A 82 -14.89 -4.70 -4.45
N PHE A 83 -13.93 -5.33 -3.78
CA PHE A 83 -12.53 -5.32 -4.22
C PHE A 83 -12.38 -5.79 -5.66
N ILE A 84 -12.99 -6.93 -6.02
CA ILE A 84 -12.91 -7.51 -7.37
C ILE A 84 -13.49 -6.55 -8.40
N SER A 85 -14.63 -5.91 -8.11
CA SER A 85 -15.24 -4.93 -8.99
C SER A 85 -14.29 -3.76 -9.30
N HIS A 86 -13.61 -3.22 -8.27
CA HIS A 86 -12.65 -2.13 -8.45
C HIS A 86 -11.39 -2.57 -9.17
N TYR A 87 -10.86 -3.74 -8.82
CA TYR A 87 -9.75 -4.34 -9.52
C TYR A 87 -10.04 -4.46 -11.02
N ASN A 88 -11.18 -5.06 -11.39
CA ASN A 88 -11.56 -5.22 -12.79
C ASN A 88 -11.73 -3.86 -13.50
N SER A 89 -12.37 -2.89 -12.85
CA SER A 89 -12.51 -1.54 -13.42
C SER A 89 -11.16 -0.88 -13.71
N VAL A 90 -10.18 -0.98 -12.78
CA VAL A 90 -8.82 -0.46 -13.00
C VAL A 90 -8.10 -1.23 -14.10
N MET A 91 -8.23 -2.56 -14.12
CA MET A 91 -7.62 -3.38 -15.16
C MET A 91 -8.18 -3.07 -16.54
N ASP A 92 -9.47 -2.79 -16.67
CA ASP A 92 -10.13 -2.57 -17.95
C ASP A 92 -10.00 -1.15 -18.47
N SER A 93 -10.13 -0.14 -17.61
CA SER A 93 -10.07 1.27 -18.00
C SER A 93 -8.67 1.87 -17.88
N GLY A 94 -7.81 1.29 -17.04
CA GLY A 94 -6.58 1.94 -16.60
C GLY A 94 -6.86 3.08 -15.62
N THR A 95 -5.84 3.88 -15.37
CA THR A 95 -5.92 5.14 -14.63
C THR A 95 -5.36 6.28 -15.47
N TYR A 96 -5.36 7.50 -14.91
CA TYR A 96 -4.75 8.66 -15.56
C TYR A 96 -3.26 8.43 -15.88
N HIS A 97 -2.54 7.68 -15.04
CA HIS A 97 -1.09 7.49 -15.18
C HIS A 97 -0.67 6.14 -15.79
N VAL A 98 -1.53 5.12 -15.75
CA VAL A 98 -1.20 3.77 -16.23
C VAL A 98 -2.33 3.23 -17.08
N SER A 99 -2.02 2.86 -18.32
CA SER A 99 -3.02 2.33 -19.25
C SER A 99 -3.49 0.92 -18.86
N SER A 100 -4.72 0.60 -19.24
CA SER A 100 -5.32 -0.76 -19.14
C SER A 100 -4.41 -1.84 -19.71
N LEU A 101 -3.88 -1.65 -20.93
CA LEU A 101 -2.94 -2.58 -21.57
C LEU A 101 -1.70 -2.81 -20.71
N ARG A 102 -1.16 -1.76 -20.11
CA ARG A 102 0.02 -1.86 -19.26
C ARG A 102 -0.26 -2.65 -17.99
N PHE A 103 -1.41 -2.43 -17.35
CA PHE A 103 -1.82 -3.26 -16.21
C PHE A 103 -1.97 -4.74 -16.59
N LYS A 104 -2.70 -5.05 -17.66
CA LYS A 104 -2.89 -6.44 -18.15
C LYS A 104 -1.57 -7.12 -18.53
N ASN A 105 -0.60 -6.36 -19.05
CA ASN A 105 0.72 -6.89 -19.37
C ASN A 105 1.56 -7.20 -18.14
N ARG A 106 1.41 -6.46 -17.04
CA ARG A 106 2.25 -6.60 -15.84
C ARG A 106 1.61 -7.46 -14.74
N ILE A 107 0.32 -7.32 -14.51
CA ILE A 107 -0.41 -8.00 -13.43
C ILE A 107 -1.03 -9.27 -13.98
N LYS A 108 -0.50 -10.41 -13.54
CA LYS A 108 -0.85 -11.73 -14.09
C LYS A 108 -1.84 -12.49 -13.24
N GLN A 109 -1.87 -12.23 -11.93
CA GLN A 109 -2.70 -12.99 -11.01
C GLN A 109 -3.25 -12.12 -9.88
N LEU A 110 -4.49 -12.41 -9.51
CA LEU A 110 -5.13 -11.93 -8.29
C LEU A 110 -5.49 -13.16 -7.45
N LYS A 111 -4.85 -13.32 -6.29
CA LYS A 111 -5.01 -14.49 -5.41
C LYS A 111 -5.42 -14.06 -4.01
N PHE A 112 -6.69 -14.24 -3.68
CA PHE A 112 -7.17 -13.97 -2.32
C PHE A 112 -6.58 -14.95 -1.31
N CYS A 113 -6.17 -14.42 -0.16
CA CYS A 113 -5.65 -15.21 0.96
C CYS A 113 -6.64 -15.19 2.12
N ARG A 114 -6.87 -16.34 2.74
CA ARG A 114 -7.68 -16.41 3.96
C ARG A 114 -6.81 -16.07 5.16
N LYS A 115 -7.40 -15.48 6.20
CA LYS A 115 -6.71 -15.18 7.46
C LYS A 115 -6.00 -16.41 8.07
N ARG A 116 -6.63 -17.58 7.97
CA ARG A 116 -6.07 -18.86 8.46
C ARG A 116 -4.85 -19.35 7.67
N ASP A 117 -4.59 -18.79 6.49
CA ASP A 117 -3.46 -19.20 5.65
C ASP A 117 -2.14 -18.61 6.18
N ASN A 118 -2.20 -17.69 7.16
CA ASN A 118 -1.05 -17.14 7.88
C ASN A 118 0.06 -16.62 6.95
N VAL A 119 -0.32 -15.85 5.93
CA VAL A 119 0.61 -15.34 4.92
C VAL A 119 1.49 -14.25 5.53
N THR A 120 2.81 -14.50 5.60
CA THR A 120 3.80 -13.59 6.20
C THR A 120 3.76 -12.19 5.61
N GLY A 121 3.58 -12.05 4.29
CA GLY A 121 3.46 -10.75 3.63
C GLY A 121 2.28 -9.91 4.13
N SER A 122 1.15 -10.55 4.44
CA SER A 122 -0.02 -9.86 5.02
C SER A 122 0.29 -9.37 6.43
N GLN A 123 0.95 -10.20 7.24
CA GLN A 123 1.35 -9.82 8.61
C GLN A 123 2.34 -8.65 8.62
N ILE A 124 3.29 -8.62 7.67
CA ILE A 124 4.20 -7.48 7.50
C ILE A 124 3.41 -6.22 7.10
N ALA A 125 2.42 -6.35 6.21
CA ALA A 125 1.57 -5.22 5.82
C ALA A 125 0.80 -4.63 7.02
N ASP A 126 0.26 -5.49 7.89
CA ASP A 126 -0.43 -5.05 9.13
C ASP A 126 0.52 -4.31 10.09
N LEU A 127 1.76 -4.81 10.25
CA LEU A 127 2.77 -4.19 11.11
C LEU A 127 3.19 -2.78 10.65
N VAL A 128 3.22 -2.54 9.33
CA VAL A 128 3.63 -1.23 8.78
C VAL A 128 2.48 -0.23 8.64
N ALA A 129 1.23 -0.70 8.58
CA ALA A 129 0.06 0.15 8.35
C ALA A 129 -0.12 1.22 9.43
N TYR A 130 -0.03 0.84 10.71
CA TYR A 130 -0.24 1.77 11.82
C TYR A 130 0.87 2.84 11.93
N PRO A 131 2.17 2.51 11.85
CA PRO A 131 3.23 3.52 11.81
C PRO A 131 3.06 4.56 10.70
N LEU A 132 2.65 4.13 9.51
CA LEU A 132 2.38 5.03 8.39
C LEU A 132 1.17 5.92 8.66
N ALA A 133 0.07 5.35 9.15
CA ALA A 133 -1.13 6.12 9.48
C ALA A 133 -0.85 7.18 10.57
N ARG A 134 -0.12 6.81 11.62
CA ARG A 134 0.29 7.72 12.69
C ARG A 134 1.14 8.86 12.11
N TYR A 135 2.14 8.55 11.27
CA TYR A 135 2.96 9.58 10.62
C TYR A 135 2.12 10.52 9.75
N VAL A 136 1.19 10.00 8.94
CA VAL A 136 0.33 10.84 8.11
C VAL A 136 -0.55 11.78 8.95
N LEU A 137 -1.08 11.30 10.07
CA LEU A 137 -1.91 12.11 10.97
C LEU A 137 -1.11 13.16 11.75
N ASN A 138 0.07 12.77 12.25
CA ASN A 138 0.91 13.59 13.12
C ASN A 138 2.38 13.62 12.65
N PRO A 139 2.69 14.24 11.49
CA PRO A 139 4.01 14.14 10.87
C PRO A 139 5.12 14.89 11.62
N LYS A 140 4.75 15.87 12.45
CA LYS A 140 5.70 16.67 13.25
C LYS A 140 6.16 15.96 14.52
N GLU A 141 5.41 14.97 14.98
CA GLU A 141 5.77 14.25 16.18
C GLU A 141 6.72 13.09 15.82
N PRO A 142 7.84 12.92 16.53
CA PRO A 142 8.71 11.77 16.29
C PRO A 142 7.96 10.47 16.62
N TYR A 143 8.20 9.42 15.83
CA TYR A 143 7.66 8.08 16.07
C TYR A 143 8.64 7.01 15.61
N ILE A 144 9.29 6.35 16.57
CA ILE A 144 10.36 5.37 16.32
C ILE A 144 9.92 4.27 15.33
N PRO A 145 8.74 3.64 15.47
CA PRO A 145 8.34 2.60 14.52
C PRO A 145 8.16 3.10 13.08
N PHE A 146 7.84 4.39 12.87
CA PHE A 146 7.81 4.96 11.53
C PHE A 146 9.22 5.11 10.96
N GLU A 147 10.16 5.68 11.73
CA GLU A 147 11.54 5.86 11.27
C GLU A 147 12.19 4.53 10.84
N MET A 148 11.85 3.45 11.52
CA MET A 148 12.30 2.10 11.17
C MET A 148 11.80 1.59 9.82
N VAL A 149 10.54 1.88 9.47
CA VAL A 149 9.94 1.40 8.20
C VAL A 149 10.11 2.40 7.07
N LYS A 150 10.49 3.65 7.37
CA LYS A 150 10.67 4.75 6.43
C LYS A 150 11.63 4.41 5.29
N GLU A 151 12.75 3.77 5.60
CA GLU A 151 13.74 3.36 4.59
C GLU A 151 13.22 2.27 3.63
N LYS A 152 12.14 1.59 4.00
CA LYS A 152 11.49 0.58 3.18
C LYS A 152 10.38 1.15 2.31
N ILE A 153 9.98 2.41 2.53
CA ILE A 153 8.99 3.07 1.66
C ILE A 153 9.59 3.23 0.26
N TYR A 154 8.80 2.89 -0.76
CA TYR A 154 9.16 3.11 -2.15
C TYR A 154 9.46 4.59 -2.40
N CYS A 155 10.60 4.90 -3.01
CA CYS A 155 11.04 6.27 -3.26
C CYS A 155 11.36 6.53 -4.72
N GLY A 156 11.31 7.81 -5.10
CA GLY A 156 11.81 8.30 -6.37
C GLY A 156 13.32 8.17 -6.51
N ARG A 157 13.84 8.52 -7.69
CA ARG A 157 15.29 8.42 -7.97
C ARG A 157 16.14 9.33 -7.07
N LYS A 158 15.57 10.37 -6.47
CA LYS A 158 16.28 11.27 -5.55
C LYS A 158 15.92 10.98 -4.08
N GLY A 159 15.27 9.85 -3.80
CA GLY A 159 14.87 9.46 -2.45
C GLY A 159 13.54 10.05 -1.98
N GLU A 160 12.75 10.65 -2.86
CA GLU A 160 11.46 11.25 -2.48
C GLU A 160 10.43 10.15 -2.17
N ILE A 161 9.88 10.11 -0.96
CA ILE A 161 8.81 9.16 -0.59
C ILE A 161 7.42 9.73 -0.87
N GLU A 162 7.23 11.04 -0.72
CA GLU A 162 5.95 11.71 -0.91
C GLU A 162 5.56 11.70 -2.39
N GLY A 163 4.31 11.28 -2.67
CA GLY A 163 3.82 11.11 -4.03
C GLY A 163 4.26 9.81 -4.71
N PHE A 164 5.35 9.20 -4.24
CA PHE A 164 5.86 7.88 -4.64
C PHE A 164 5.26 6.79 -3.74
N GLY A 165 6.04 6.22 -2.81
CA GLY A 165 5.59 5.17 -1.91
C GLY A 165 4.64 5.65 -0.81
N LEU A 166 4.57 6.95 -0.54
CA LEU A 166 3.58 7.54 0.36
C LEU A 166 2.72 8.55 -0.40
N LYS A 167 1.54 8.11 -0.84
CA LYS A 167 0.56 8.95 -1.51
C LYS A 167 -0.48 9.45 -0.52
N VAL A 168 -0.28 10.68 -0.04
CA VAL A 168 -1.32 11.40 0.71
C VAL A 168 -2.19 12.16 -0.28
N PHE A 169 -3.50 12.07 -0.11
CA PHE A 169 -4.47 12.77 -0.93
C PHE A 169 -5.49 13.48 -0.04
N PRO A 170 -5.78 14.77 -0.31
CA PRO A 170 -6.80 15.51 0.39
C PRO A 170 -8.13 14.87 0.12
#